data_AF-A0A9W9Z9E1-F1
#
_entry.id   AF-A0A9W9Z9E1-F1
#
_cell.length_a   1.000
_cell.length_b   1.000
_cell.length_c   1.000
_cell.angle_alpha   90.00
_cell.angle_beta   90.00
_cell.angle_gamma   90.00
#
_symmetry.space_group_name_H-M   'P 1'
#
loop_
_entity.id
_entity.type
_entity.pdbx_description
1 polymer ?
#
loop_
_entity_poly.entity_id
_entity_poly.type
_entity_poly.pdbx_seq_one_letter_code
_entity_poly.pdbx_strand_id
1 'polypeptide(L)'
;MVVGAFPLFKLASLAIKQISKPIAFSLKTTARQSDFFRKYVCIWPGQGYHWLETRVKMRLMGLAGPAKVEPLSEQAAVDVGAELLGESLVFGVATVIMYLEYKRGQRKEAMKEQEQNERLFELHDHVKELELLVETNAAQVRELTRLVHSKDS
;
A
#
# COMPACT_ATOMS: atom_id res chain seq x y z
N MET A 1 -8.04 20.36 -12.98
CA MET A 1 -7.91 19.31 -14.00
C MET A 1 -6.99 18.22 -13.47
N VAL A 2 -7.53 17.14 -12.89
CA VAL A 2 -6.74 15.97 -12.48
C VAL A 2 -7.02 14.84 -13.47
N VAL A 3 -6.49 15.01 -14.68
CA VAL A 3 -6.50 13.99 -15.74
C VAL A 3 -5.10 13.38 -15.81
N GLY A 4 -4.69 12.75 -14.70
CA GLY A 4 -3.41 12.00 -14.61
C GLY A 4 -3.60 10.54 -14.19
N ALA A 5 -4.75 10.20 -13.59
CA ALA A 5 -5.02 8.84 -13.09
C ALA A 5 -5.55 7.88 -14.19
N PHE A 6 -6.16 8.40 -15.24
CA PHE A 6 -6.83 7.59 -16.26
C PHE A 6 -5.88 6.74 -17.14
N PRO A 7 -4.69 7.23 -17.56
CA PRO A 7 -3.76 6.42 -18.35
C PRO A 7 -3.08 5.34 -17.51
N LEU A 8 -2.62 5.67 -16.30
CA LEU A 8 -1.86 4.74 -15.45
C LEU A 8 -2.72 3.57 -14.96
N PHE A 9 -3.95 3.86 -14.52
CA PHE A 9 -4.91 2.82 -14.14
C PHE A 9 -5.25 1.90 -15.31
N LYS A 10 -5.48 2.47 -16.49
CA LYS A 10 -5.79 1.70 -17.69
C LYS A 10 -4.62 0.80 -18.10
N LEU A 11 -3.39 1.32 -18.06
CA LEU A 11 -2.17 0.55 -18.31
C LEU A 11 -1.97 -0.57 -17.28
N ALA A 12 -2.18 -0.30 -15.99
CA ALA A 12 -2.11 -1.32 -14.95
C ALA A 12 -3.16 -2.43 -15.18
N SER A 13 -4.40 -2.06 -15.49
CA SER A 13 -5.47 -3.03 -15.79
C SER A 13 -5.17 -3.89 -17.03
N LEU A 14 -4.52 -3.31 -18.05
CA LEU A 14 -4.10 -4.01 -19.25
C LEU A 14 -2.93 -4.97 -18.98
N ALA A 15 -1.95 -4.53 -18.21
CA ALA A 15 -0.80 -5.34 -17.82
C ALA A 15 -1.25 -6.56 -16.99
N ILE A 16 -2.16 -6.35 -16.04
CA ILE A 16 -2.77 -7.44 -15.27
C ILE A 16 -3.44 -8.44 -16.22
N LYS A 17 -4.28 -7.97 -17.15
CA LYS A 17 -4.93 -8.85 -18.13
C LYS A 17 -3.94 -9.63 -19.00
N GLN A 18 -2.83 -9.02 -19.40
CA GLN A 18 -1.81 -9.70 -20.22
C GLN A 18 -1.04 -10.77 -19.44
N ILE A 19 -0.78 -10.55 -18.16
CA ILE A 19 -0.11 -11.54 -17.28
C ILE A 19 -1.10 -12.63 -16.84
N SER A 20 -2.35 -12.29 -16.57
CA SER A 20 -3.38 -13.24 -16.13
C SER A 20 -3.78 -14.22 -17.23
N LYS A 21 -3.78 -13.82 -18.51
CA LYS A 21 -4.17 -14.68 -19.63
C LYS A 21 -3.35 -15.97 -19.79
N PRO A 22 -2.00 -15.95 -19.82
CA PRO A 22 -1.21 -17.18 -19.92
C PRO A 22 -1.37 -18.07 -18.67
N ILE A 23 -1.56 -17.48 -17.50
CA ILE A 23 -1.85 -18.21 -16.25
C ILE A 23 -3.20 -18.89 -16.35
N ALA A 24 -4.25 -18.15 -16.76
CA ALA A 24 -5.59 -18.69 -16.95
C ALA A 24 -5.60 -19.82 -17.99
N PHE A 25 -4.86 -19.69 -19.10
CA PHE A 25 -4.72 -20.77 -20.08
C PHE A 25 -4.09 -22.02 -19.47
N SER A 26 -3.05 -21.86 -18.66
CA SER A 26 -2.39 -22.96 -17.95
C SER A 26 -3.29 -23.61 -16.88
N LEU A 27 -4.13 -22.82 -16.22
CA LEU A 27 -5.14 -23.33 -15.29
C LEU A 27 -6.24 -24.11 -16.02
N LYS A 28 -6.65 -23.65 -17.20
CA LYS A 28 -7.62 -24.37 -18.06
C LYS A 28 -7.08 -25.70 -18.56
N THR A 29 -5.81 -25.78 -18.94
CA THR A 29 -5.19 -27.07 -19.33
C THR A 29 -5.13 -28.02 -18.14
N THR A 30 -4.79 -27.51 -16.95
CA THR A 30 -4.80 -28.29 -15.70
C THR A 30 -6.21 -28.78 -15.33
N ALA A 31 -7.24 -27.95 -15.53
CA ALA A 31 -8.65 -28.33 -15.32
C ALA A 31 -9.15 -29.41 -16.29
N ARG A 32 -8.52 -29.57 -17.45
CA ARG A 32 -8.82 -30.69 -18.37
C ARG A 32 -8.18 -32.00 -17.93
N GLN A 33 -7.04 -31.92 -17.22
CA GLN A 33 -6.30 -33.10 -16.77
C GLN A 33 -6.83 -33.66 -15.44
N SER A 34 -7.45 -32.83 -14.60
CA SER A 34 -7.96 -33.24 -13.28
C SER A 34 -9.40 -32.80 -13.06
N ASP A 35 -10.29 -33.78 -12.88
CA ASP A 35 -11.70 -33.54 -12.52
C ASP A 35 -11.85 -32.89 -11.15
N PHE A 36 -10.94 -33.17 -10.21
CA PHE A 36 -10.91 -32.51 -8.90
C PHE A 36 -10.66 -31.02 -9.06
N PHE A 37 -9.62 -30.66 -9.83
CA PHE A 37 -9.28 -29.28 -10.09
C PHE A 37 -10.42 -28.57 -10.84
N ARG A 38 -11.00 -29.23 -11.84
CA ARG A 38 -12.16 -28.72 -12.58
C ARG A 38 -13.31 -28.34 -11.65
N LYS A 39 -13.74 -29.27 -10.80
CA LYS A 39 -14.95 -29.12 -9.98
C LYS A 39 -14.74 -28.19 -8.78
N TYR A 40 -13.67 -28.36 -8.04
CA TYR A 40 -13.46 -27.63 -6.77
C TYR A 40 -12.73 -26.31 -6.95
N VAL A 41 -11.79 -26.23 -7.90
CA VAL A 41 -10.91 -25.06 -8.04
C VAL A 41 -11.45 -24.09 -9.10
N CYS A 42 -12.03 -24.56 -10.21
CA CYS A 42 -12.54 -23.67 -11.24
C CYS A 42 -14.07 -23.48 -11.19
N ILE A 43 -14.86 -24.56 -11.21
CA ILE A 43 -16.32 -24.47 -11.31
C ILE A 43 -16.94 -23.82 -10.07
N TRP A 44 -16.55 -24.26 -8.86
CA TRP A 44 -17.17 -23.73 -7.64
C TRP A 44 -16.95 -22.21 -7.49
N PRO A 45 -15.74 -21.67 -7.66
CA PRO A 45 -15.53 -20.21 -7.67
C PRO A 45 -16.21 -19.50 -8.86
N GLY A 46 -16.20 -20.10 -10.05
CA GLY A 46 -16.86 -19.52 -11.24
C GLY A 46 -18.37 -19.36 -11.07
N GLN A 47 -19.04 -20.36 -10.50
CA GLN A 47 -20.46 -20.30 -10.17
C GLN A 47 -20.75 -19.30 -9.05
N GLY A 48 -19.89 -19.24 -8.03
CA GLY A 48 -19.98 -18.26 -6.95
C GLY A 48 -19.86 -16.82 -7.45
N TYR A 49 -18.92 -16.57 -8.37
CA TYR A 49 -18.76 -15.27 -9.01
C TYR A 49 -20.02 -14.87 -9.77
N HIS A 50 -20.57 -15.75 -10.61
CA HIS A 50 -21.79 -15.45 -11.36
C HIS A 50 -23.01 -15.19 -10.46
N TRP A 51 -23.15 -15.96 -9.38
CA TRP A 51 -24.20 -15.75 -8.41
C TRP A 51 -24.08 -14.36 -7.76
N LEU A 52 -22.87 -14.01 -7.33
CA LEU A 52 -22.59 -12.71 -6.71
C LEU A 52 -22.84 -11.57 -7.71
N GLU A 53 -22.29 -11.68 -8.92
CA GLU A 53 -22.46 -10.71 -9.99
C GLU A 53 -23.94 -10.44 -10.27
N THR A 54 -24.74 -11.50 -10.45
CA THR A 54 -26.18 -11.39 -10.70
C THR A 54 -26.90 -10.72 -9.52
N ARG A 55 -26.57 -11.10 -8.28
CA ARG A 55 -27.20 -10.53 -7.07
C ARG A 55 -26.87 -9.04 -6.91
N VAL A 56 -25.61 -8.68 -7.09
CA VAL A 56 -25.11 -7.31 -6.98
C VAL A 56 -25.70 -6.44 -8.09
N LYS A 57 -25.70 -6.92 -9.33
CA LYS A 57 -26.29 -6.21 -10.47
C LYS A 57 -27.77 -5.89 -10.23
N MET A 58 -28.55 -6.86 -9.75
CA MET A 58 -29.98 -6.64 -9.47
C MET A 58 -30.19 -5.67 -8.31
N ARG A 59 -29.38 -5.76 -7.25
CA ARG A 59 -29.44 -4.82 -6.12
C ARG A 59 -29.10 -3.39 -6.55
N LEU A 60 -28.08 -3.21 -7.39
CA LEU A 60 -27.68 -1.90 -7.90
C LEU A 60 -28.74 -1.29 -8.82
N MET A 61 -29.47 -2.12 -9.57
CA MET A 61 -30.61 -1.69 -10.39
C MET A 61 -31.91 -1.48 -9.58
N GLY A 62 -31.89 -1.69 -8.26
CA GLY A 62 -33.07 -1.55 -7.40
C GLY A 62 -34.14 -2.63 -7.58
N LEU A 63 -33.81 -3.72 -8.28
CA LEU A 63 -34.73 -4.82 -8.57
C LEU A 63 -34.59 -5.93 -7.51
N ALA A 64 -35.70 -6.58 -7.19
CA ALA A 64 -35.67 -7.81 -6.42
C ALA A 64 -34.90 -8.88 -7.22
N GLY A 65 -33.78 -9.36 -6.66
CA GLY A 65 -32.95 -10.36 -7.33
C GLY A 65 -33.70 -11.67 -7.58
N PRO A 66 -33.32 -12.45 -8.61
CA PRO A 66 -34.01 -13.69 -8.96
C PRO A 66 -34.00 -14.69 -7.80
N ALA A 67 -35.07 -15.49 -7.67
CA ALA A 67 -35.22 -16.51 -6.63
C ALA A 67 -34.15 -17.62 -6.74
N LYS A 68 -33.72 -17.93 -7.97
CA LYS A 68 -32.62 -18.84 -8.27
C LYS A 68 -31.84 -18.27 -9.46
N VAL A 69 -30.52 -18.14 -9.32
CA VAL A 69 -29.63 -17.78 -10.43
C VAL A 69 -29.39 -19.05 -11.24
N GLU A 70 -29.57 -18.98 -12.55
CA GLU A 70 -29.30 -20.11 -13.44
C GLU A 70 -27.79 -20.39 -13.47
N PRO A 71 -27.35 -21.62 -13.21
CA PRO A 71 -25.93 -21.93 -13.19
C PRO A 71 -25.33 -21.83 -14.59
N LEU A 72 -24.06 -21.38 -14.67
CA LEU A 72 -23.32 -21.40 -15.94
C LEU A 72 -23.14 -22.83 -16.44
N SER A 73 -22.95 -22.98 -17.76
CA SER A 73 -22.44 -24.23 -18.32
C SER A 73 -21.08 -24.56 -17.69
N GLU A 74 -20.76 -25.85 -17.55
CA GLU A 74 -19.51 -26.25 -16.90
C GLU A 74 -18.28 -25.63 -17.57
N GLN A 75 -18.28 -25.51 -18.89
CA GLN A 75 -17.18 -24.90 -19.65
C GLN A 75 -17.04 -23.41 -19.34
N ALA A 76 -18.15 -22.66 -19.31
CA ALA A 76 -18.14 -21.25 -18.98
C ALA A 76 -17.73 -21.00 -17.52
N ALA A 77 -18.17 -21.86 -16.59
CA ALA A 77 -17.76 -21.78 -15.20
C ALA A 77 -16.26 -22.06 -15.01
N VAL A 78 -15.70 -23.01 -15.77
CA VAL A 78 -14.25 -23.26 -15.78
C VAL A 78 -13.49 -22.06 -16.33
N ASP A 79 -13.98 -21.44 -17.40
CA ASP A 79 -13.35 -20.28 -18.01
C ASP A 79 -13.28 -19.09 -17.05
N VAL A 80 -14.41 -18.75 -16.43
CA VAL A 80 -14.52 -17.67 -15.43
C VAL A 80 -13.66 -17.98 -14.20
N GLY A 81 -13.73 -19.21 -13.69
CA GLY A 81 -12.93 -19.62 -12.53
C GLY A 81 -11.43 -19.56 -12.78
N ALA A 82 -10.97 -19.98 -13.96
CA ALA A 82 -9.56 -19.93 -14.34
C ALA A 82 -9.07 -18.49 -14.52
N GLU A 83 -9.88 -17.59 -15.09
CA GLU A 83 -9.56 -16.17 -15.21
C GLU A 83 -9.46 -15.50 -13.83
N LEU A 84 -10.44 -15.75 -12.96
CA LEU A 84 -10.45 -15.24 -11.59
C LEU A 84 -9.24 -15.68 -10.78
N LEU A 85 -8.84 -16.96 -10.89
CA LEU A 85 -7.64 -17.48 -10.22
C LEU A 85 -6.36 -16.85 -10.78
N GLY A 86 -6.27 -16.66 -12.09
CA GLY A 86 -5.14 -15.98 -12.72
C GLY A 86 -4.97 -14.56 -12.19
N GLU A 87 -6.06 -13.79 -12.15
CA GLU A 87 -6.04 -12.44 -11.57
C GLU A 87 -5.72 -12.44 -10.08
N SER A 88 -6.31 -13.34 -9.32
CA SER A 88 -6.08 -13.47 -7.87
C SER A 88 -4.62 -13.77 -7.54
N LEU A 89 -3.95 -14.59 -8.35
CA LEU A 89 -2.51 -14.86 -8.18
C LEU A 89 -1.66 -13.62 -8.42
N VAL A 90 -1.92 -12.87 -9.49
CA VAL A 90 -1.20 -11.62 -9.80
C VAL A 90 -1.40 -10.61 -8.69
N PHE A 91 -2.64 -10.40 -8.26
CA PHE A 91 -2.94 -9.49 -7.15
C PHE A 91 -2.34 -9.96 -5.82
N GLY A 92 -2.36 -11.26 -5.55
CA GLY A 92 -1.76 -11.84 -4.35
C GLY A 92 -0.27 -11.55 -4.27
N VAL A 93 0.47 -11.82 -5.35
CA VAL A 93 1.91 -11.52 -5.44
C VAL A 93 2.18 -10.03 -5.28
N ALA A 94 1.43 -9.18 -5.99
CA ALA A 94 1.57 -7.73 -5.88
C ALA A 94 1.30 -7.21 -4.45
N THR A 95 0.26 -7.75 -3.79
CA THR A 95 -0.09 -7.38 -2.42
C THR A 95 1.01 -7.77 -1.43
N VAL A 96 1.57 -8.98 -1.58
CA VAL A 96 2.69 -9.44 -0.75
C VAL A 96 3.90 -8.54 -0.94
N ILE A 97 4.28 -8.23 -2.19
CA ILE A 97 5.41 -7.34 -2.48
C ILE A 97 5.18 -5.96 -1.84
N MET A 98 4.00 -5.37 -2.06
CA MET A 98 3.65 -4.06 -1.51
C MET A 98 3.69 -4.05 0.03
N TYR A 99 3.19 -5.10 0.68
CA TYR A 99 3.25 -5.23 2.14
C TYR A 99 4.70 -5.32 2.64
N LEU A 100 5.54 -6.10 1.96
CA LEU A 100 6.96 -6.22 2.32
C LEU A 100 7.71 -4.90 2.12
N GLU A 101 7.44 -4.17 1.04
CA GLU A 101 8.02 -2.84 0.81
C GLU A 101 7.56 -1.83 1.85
N TYR A 102 6.27 -1.82 2.19
CA TYR A 102 5.72 -0.99 3.25
C TYR A 102 6.44 -1.23 4.58
N LYS A 103 6.59 -2.49 4.98
CA LYS A 103 7.31 -2.86 6.21
C LYS A 103 8.79 -2.44 6.16
N ARG A 104 9.45 -2.58 5.01
CA ARG A 104 10.83 -2.13 4.81
C ARG A 104 10.94 -0.60 4.85
N GLY A 105 9.95 0.11 4.33
CA GLY A 105 9.84 1.57 4.36
C GLY A 105 9.73 2.08 5.79
N GLN A 106 8.83 1.52 6.58
CA GLN A 106 8.64 1.89 7.99
C GLN A 106 9.92 1.79 8.82
N ARG A 107 10.75 0.75 8.60
CA ARG A 107 12.04 0.63 9.29
C ARG A 107 13.02 1.76 8.91
N LYS A 108 13.02 2.18 7.65
CA LYS A 108 13.88 3.29 7.20
C LYS A 108 13.39 4.63 7.76
N GLU A 109 12.08 4.83 7.80
CA GLU A 109 11.49 6.05 8.38
C GLU A 109 11.78 6.15 9.87
N ALA A 110 11.62 5.06 10.63
CA ALA A 110 11.96 5.02 12.05
C ALA A 110 13.44 5.34 12.32
N MET A 111 14.37 4.84 11.50
CA MET A 111 15.79 5.19 11.64
C MET A 111 16.07 6.67 11.33
N LYS A 112 15.39 7.23 10.32
CA LYS A 112 15.50 8.67 10.01
C LYS A 112 14.94 9.54 11.12
N GLU A 113 13.82 9.14 11.72
CA GLU A 113 13.21 9.84 12.84
C GLU A 113 14.13 9.85 14.06
N GLN A 114 14.79 8.72 14.35
CA GLN A 114 15.82 8.65 15.40
C GLN A 114 16.99 9.60 15.12
N GLU A 115 17.55 9.57 13.91
CA GLU A 115 18.65 10.47 13.53
C GLU A 115 18.24 11.95 13.59
N GLN A 116 17.00 12.28 13.19
CA GLN A 116 16.47 13.63 13.31
C GLN A 116 16.34 14.06 14.77
N ASN A 117 15.87 13.17 15.65
CA ASN A 117 15.72 13.48 17.07
C ASN A 117 17.07 13.66 17.77
N GLU A 118 18.08 12.88 17.41
CA GLU A 118 19.46 13.06 17.88
C GLU A 118 20.01 14.44 17.47
N ARG A 119 19.82 14.84 16.21
CA ARG A 119 20.23 16.18 15.72
C ARG A 119 19.49 17.31 16.44
N LEU A 120 18.21 17.12 16.78
CA LEU A 120 17.45 18.11 17.56
C LEU A 120 18.00 18.23 18.97
N PHE A 121 18.37 17.11 19.59
CA PHE A 121 18.98 17.11 20.92
C PHE A 121 20.35 17.83 20.92
N GLU A 122 21.19 17.53 19.93
CA GLU A 122 22.49 18.20 19.73
C GLU A 122 22.33 19.71 19.51
N LEU A 123 21.38 20.13 18.67
CA LEU A 123 21.10 21.54 18.44
C LEU A 123 20.63 22.25 19.73
N HIS A 124 19.79 21.58 20.52
CA HIS A 124 19.33 22.11 21.81
C HIS A 124 20.47 22.28 22.81
N ASP A 125 21.43 21.35 22.82
CA ASP A 125 22.60 21.42 23.69
C ASP A 125 23.53 22.58 23.28
N HIS A 126 23.77 22.75 21.98
CA HIS A 126 24.52 23.90 21.46
C HIS A 126 23.86 25.23 21.78
N VAL A 127 22.52 25.32 21.72
CA VAL A 127 21.80 26.55 22.11
C VAL A 127 22.01 26.87 23.59
N LYS A 128 21.93 25.86 24.48
CA LYS A 128 22.19 26.04 25.92
C LYS A 128 23.63 26.46 26.21
N GLU A 129 24.59 25.83 25.54
CA GLU A 129 26.00 26.19 25.69
C GLU A 129 26.22 27.65 25.27
N LEU A 130 25.63 28.06 24.15
CA LEU A 130 25.72 29.43 23.65
C LEU A 130 25.05 30.42 24.62
N GLU A 131 23.92 30.06 25.23
CA GLU A 131 23.25 30.85 26.26
C GLU A 131 24.16 31.08 27.48
N LEU A 132 24.80 30.01 27.98
CA LEU A 132 25.72 30.10 29.11
C LEU A 132 26.97 30.95 28.79
N LEU A 133 27.50 30.83 27.58
CA LEU A 133 28.61 31.66 27.11
C LEU A 133 28.21 33.14 27.03
N VAL A 134 26.99 33.44 26.57
CA VAL A 134 26.45 34.81 26.53
C VAL A 134 26.28 35.37 27.94
N GLU A 135 25.75 34.59 28.88
CA GLU A 135 25.62 35.00 30.29
C GLU A 135 26.97 35.29 30.95
N THR A 136 27.96 34.43 30.69
CA THR A 136 29.33 34.58 31.21
C THR A 136 29.98 35.84 30.67
N ASN A 137 29.89 36.07 29.35
CA ASN A 137 30.40 37.29 28.72
C ASN A 137 29.71 38.54 29.29
N ALA A 138 28.39 38.51 29.50
CA ALA A 138 27.67 39.62 30.10
C ALA A 138 28.10 39.90 31.56
N ALA A 139 28.43 38.86 32.34
CA ALA A 139 28.99 39.01 33.67
C ALA A 139 30.38 39.69 33.64
N GLN A 140 31.27 39.25 32.75
CA GLN A 140 32.60 39.83 32.58
C GLN A 140 32.55 41.30 32.14
N VAL A 141 31.65 41.66 31.21
CA VAL A 141 31.45 43.06 30.80
C VAL A 141 31.00 43.94 31.97
N ARG A 142 30.08 43.44 32.81
CA ARG A 142 29.62 44.16 34.02
C ARG A 142 30.74 44.36 35.03
N GLU A 143 31.60 43.36 35.23
CA GLU A 143 32.77 43.47 36.10
C GLU A 143 33.78 44.50 35.57
N LEU A 144 34.15 44.42 34.28
CA LEU A 144 35.04 45.41 33.65
C LEU A 144 34.48 46.84 33.77
N THR A 145 33.18 47.01 33.55
CA THR A 145 32.51 48.31 33.68
C THR A 145 32.62 48.87 35.11
N ARG A 146 32.49 48.01 36.13
CA ARG A 146 32.68 48.40 37.54
C ARG A 146 34.12 48.80 37.83
N LEU A 147 35.10 48.04 37.33
CA LEU A 147 36.52 48.33 37.54
C LEU A 147 36.92 49.66 36.92
N VAL A 148 36.43 49.96 35.72
CA VAL A 148 36.65 51.27 35.06
C VAL A 148 36.08 52.40 35.92
N HIS A 149 34.82 52.31 36.36
CA HIS A 149 34.21 53.33 37.24
C HIS A 149 34.97 53.52 38.56
N SER A 150 35.49 52.45 39.16
CA SER A 150 36.26 52.53 40.41
C SER A 150 37.63 53.18 40.26
N LYS A 151 38.18 53.23 39.04
CA LYS A 151 39.50 53.80 38.76
C LYS A 151 39.43 55.29 38.40
N ASP A 152 38.26 55.75 37.93
CA ASP A 152 37.98 57.15 37.61
C ASP A 152 37.45 57.96 38.81
N SER A 153 37.18 57.31 39.96
CA SER A 153 36.77 57.93 41.24
C SER A 153 37.96 58.13 42.17
#